data_AF-A0AAW7JYV1-F1
#
_entry.id   AF-A0AAW7JYV1-F1
#
_cell.length_a   1.000
_cell.length_b   1.000
_cell.length_c   1.000
_cell.angle_alpha   90.00
_cell.angle_beta   90.00
_cell.angle_gamma   90.00
#
_symmetry.space_group_name_H-M   'P 1'
#
loop_
_entity.id
_entity.type
_entity.pdbx_description
1 polymer ?
#
loop_
_entity_poly.entity_id
_entity_poly.type
_entity_poly.pdbx_seq_one_letter_code
_entity_poly.pdbx_strand_id
1 'polypeptide(L)'
;MISFFKEKINIHSDNLQSAIAKKINNKSLSSKSLEKLVSIANTQYQFKNGESEFILRDTPCIANVNYEKVSRLIKDIKNIKSVKDDSFIKSRIYSWEVNAKELLKTNHEPKEEKKLLGKGSRGAVYKDGESVIKKTKNLTLNELFHEGNMCNEYNIKKGSFQNAATIVGNCIEMPFINGNTPNFQDTLIGVNYLFENGFFMGDANPSNFLKTPEGSVEPIDFGLVFKRDELECIDDEVKKNIISDYIKGGFRYIPSEIKKEYNSCIVKLDDILGKDSPTRKINIKALSKAGLQYP
;
A
#
# COMPACT_ATOMS: atom_id res chain seq x y z
N MET A 1 37.99 50.78 -21.03
CA MET A 1 36.64 50.95 -20.46
C MET A 1 35.73 49.90 -21.10
N ILE A 2 35.58 48.71 -20.50
CA ILE A 2 34.78 47.64 -21.09
C ILE A 2 33.33 47.83 -20.63
N SER A 3 32.48 48.25 -21.57
CA SER A 3 31.03 48.29 -21.38
C SER A 3 30.52 46.87 -21.16
N PHE A 4 30.23 46.51 -19.90
CA PHE A 4 29.47 45.31 -19.60
C PHE A 4 28.02 45.59 -19.98
N PHE A 5 27.64 45.25 -21.21
CA PHE A 5 26.23 45.12 -21.54
C PHE A 5 25.61 44.14 -20.56
N LYS A 6 24.70 44.62 -19.70
CA LYS A 6 23.91 43.76 -18.83
C LYS A 6 23.02 42.89 -19.72
N GLU A 7 23.44 41.65 -19.96
CA GLU A 7 22.67 40.70 -20.76
C GLU A 7 21.24 40.59 -20.22
N LYS A 8 20.26 40.76 -21.10
CA LYS A 8 18.84 40.73 -20.74
C LYS A 8 18.33 39.29 -20.80
N ILE A 9 17.52 38.92 -19.82
CA ILE A 9 16.79 37.65 -19.82
C ILE A 9 15.69 37.72 -20.88
N ASN A 10 15.64 36.72 -21.74
CA ASN A 10 14.61 36.50 -22.76
C ASN A 10 13.77 35.28 -22.37
N ILE A 11 12.51 35.51 -22.01
CA ILE A 11 11.60 34.47 -21.50
C ILE A 11 11.25 33.39 -22.54
N HIS A 12 11.46 33.65 -23.83
CA HIS A 12 11.10 32.71 -24.91
C HIS A 12 12.26 31.80 -25.32
N SER A 13 13.50 32.22 -25.07
CA SER A 13 14.70 31.51 -25.54
C SER A 13 15.61 31.03 -24.42
N ASP A 14 15.54 31.64 -23.23
CA ASP A 14 16.36 31.24 -22.10
C ASP A 14 15.71 30.09 -21.32
N ASN A 15 16.54 29.14 -20.90
CA ASN A 15 16.19 28.25 -19.80
C ASN A 15 16.67 28.86 -18.47
N LEU A 16 16.28 28.27 -17.34
CA LEU A 16 16.60 28.82 -16.02
C LEU A 16 18.11 28.99 -15.82
N GLN A 17 18.91 28.04 -16.29
CA GLN A 17 20.37 28.10 -16.18
C GLN A 17 20.97 29.25 -17.00
N SER A 18 20.57 29.41 -18.28
CA SER A 18 21.07 30.49 -19.12
C SER A 18 20.60 31.87 -18.63
N ALA A 19 19.37 31.97 -18.12
CA ALA A 19 18.84 33.20 -17.52
C ALA A 19 19.61 33.61 -16.25
N ILE A 20 20.00 32.65 -15.41
CA ILE A 20 20.84 32.89 -14.23
C ILE A 20 22.26 33.28 -14.63
N ALA A 21 22.84 32.62 -15.63
CA ALA A 21 24.18 32.93 -16.14
C ALA A 21 24.32 34.39 -16.58
N LYS A 22 23.28 34.94 -17.24
CA LYS A 22 23.19 36.37 -17.63
C LYS A 22 23.22 37.36 -16.46
N LYS A 23 23.03 36.87 -15.22
CA LYS A 23 22.99 37.68 -13.99
C LYS A 23 24.14 37.38 -13.04
N ILE A 24 25.06 36.51 -13.41
CA ILE A 24 26.12 35.97 -12.52
C ILE A 24 26.97 37.04 -11.82
N ASN A 25 27.20 38.18 -12.48
CA ASN A 25 28.00 39.29 -11.96
C ASN A 25 27.17 40.39 -11.27
N ASN A 26 25.85 40.22 -11.16
CA ASN A 26 25.00 41.19 -10.50
C ASN A 26 25.18 41.15 -8.98
N LYS A 27 25.15 42.33 -8.35
CA LYS A 27 25.09 42.48 -6.89
C LYS A 27 23.65 42.46 -6.33
N SER A 28 22.65 42.53 -7.21
CA SER A 28 21.23 42.45 -6.87
C SER A 28 20.38 42.02 -8.06
N LEU A 29 19.14 41.56 -7.81
CA LEU A 29 18.13 41.28 -8.83
C LEU A 29 16.97 42.25 -8.67
N SER A 30 16.54 42.86 -9.78
CA SER A 30 15.32 43.67 -9.80
C SER A 30 14.08 42.78 -9.82
N SER A 31 12.93 43.32 -9.38
CA SER A 31 11.63 42.63 -9.47
C SER A 31 11.34 42.11 -10.88
N LYS A 32 11.61 42.94 -11.90
CA LYS A 32 11.47 42.55 -13.32
C LYS A 32 12.39 41.39 -13.73
N SER A 33 13.57 41.25 -13.11
CA SER A 33 14.44 40.09 -13.37
C SER A 33 13.90 38.83 -12.69
N LEU A 34 13.37 38.97 -11.47
CA LEU A 34 12.74 37.86 -10.74
C LEU A 34 11.48 37.37 -11.45
N GLU A 35 10.58 38.26 -11.88
CA GLU A 35 9.38 37.93 -12.67
C GLU A 35 9.72 37.10 -13.92
N LYS A 36 10.80 37.47 -14.62
CA LYS A 36 11.27 36.71 -15.78
C LYS A 36 11.80 35.33 -15.41
N LEU A 37 12.52 35.19 -14.30
CA LEU A 37 12.98 33.89 -13.82
C LEU A 37 11.81 32.99 -13.42
N VAL A 38 10.79 33.55 -12.77
CA VAL A 38 9.54 32.84 -12.44
C VAL A 38 8.83 32.37 -13.71
N SER A 39 8.66 33.24 -14.71
CA SER A 39 8.04 32.89 -15.99
C SER A 39 8.77 31.74 -16.70
N ILE A 40 10.11 31.79 -16.72
CA ILE A 40 10.94 30.72 -17.29
C ILE A 40 10.79 29.43 -16.50
N ALA A 41 10.85 29.47 -15.16
CA ALA A 41 10.68 28.29 -14.33
C ALA A 41 9.28 27.65 -14.48
N ASN A 42 8.22 28.45 -14.49
CA ASN A 42 6.85 27.98 -14.74
C ASN A 42 6.75 27.25 -16.08
N THR A 43 7.36 27.80 -17.13
CA THR A 43 7.33 27.20 -18.46
C THR A 43 8.18 25.93 -18.54
N GLN A 44 9.42 25.99 -18.05
CA GLN A 44 10.40 24.89 -18.15
C GLN A 44 9.98 23.65 -17.35
N TYR A 45 9.43 23.84 -16.15
CA TYR A 45 9.04 22.75 -15.26
C TYR A 45 7.53 22.49 -15.25
N GLN A 46 6.76 23.27 -16.02
CA GLN A 46 5.29 23.18 -16.10
C GLN A 46 4.63 23.32 -14.71
N PHE A 47 5.09 24.27 -13.91
CA PHE A 47 4.48 24.61 -12.62
C PHE A 47 3.17 25.36 -12.84
N LYS A 48 2.16 25.09 -12.00
CA LYS A 48 0.79 25.59 -12.17
C LYS A 48 0.17 26.19 -10.91
N ASN A 49 0.78 25.96 -9.74
CA ASN A 49 0.17 26.18 -8.43
C ASN A 49 0.94 27.23 -7.60
N GLY A 50 1.84 27.98 -8.22
CA GLY A 50 2.64 29.01 -7.55
C GLY A 50 4.01 28.52 -7.07
N GLU A 51 4.46 27.33 -7.50
CA GLU A 51 5.73 26.75 -7.04
C GLU A 51 6.92 27.66 -7.32
N SER A 52 7.02 28.24 -8.53
CA SER A 52 8.12 29.17 -8.86
C SER A 52 8.07 30.47 -8.07
N GLU A 53 6.88 30.94 -7.71
CA GLU A 53 6.72 32.18 -6.92
C GLU A 53 7.26 31.97 -5.50
N PHE A 54 6.94 30.82 -4.88
CA PHE A 54 7.53 30.45 -3.60
C PHE A 54 9.04 30.28 -3.69
N ILE A 55 9.50 29.47 -4.65
CA ILE A 55 10.91 29.12 -4.77
C ILE A 55 11.77 30.37 -5.03
N LEU A 56 11.37 31.25 -5.96
CA LEU A 56 12.23 32.33 -6.43
C LEU A 56 11.99 33.67 -5.74
N ARG A 57 10.80 33.88 -5.15
CA ARG A 57 10.35 35.16 -4.57
C ARG A 57 9.79 35.03 -3.15
N ASP A 58 9.89 33.87 -2.51
CA ASP A 58 9.44 33.64 -1.12
C ASP A 58 7.93 33.96 -0.93
N THR A 59 7.14 33.85 -2.00
CA THR A 59 5.70 34.15 -1.96
C THR A 59 4.93 32.87 -1.62
N PRO A 60 4.00 32.87 -0.64
CA PRO A 60 3.25 31.68 -0.24
C PRO A 60 2.59 30.95 -1.43
N CYS A 61 2.75 29.63 -1.48
CA CYS A 61 2.23 28.75 -2.53
C CYS A 61 0.83 28.21 -2.17
N ILE A 62 0.04 27.85 -3.19
CA ILE A 62 -1.24 27.14 -3.04
C ILE A 62 -0.97 25.62 -2.93
N ALA A 63 -1.86 24.89 -2.28
CA ALA A 63 -1.81 23.42 -2.11
C ALA A 63 -1.66 22.65 -3.45
N ASN A 64 -1.23 21.38 -3.37
CA ASN A 64 -0.96 20.45 -4.49
C ASN A 64 0.33 20.68 -5.28
N VAL A 65 1.45 20.88 -4.59
CA VAL A 65 2.79 20.96 -5.20
C VAL A 65 3.16 19.65 -5.89
N ASN A 66 3.69 19.72 -7.13
CA ASN A 66 4.15 18.54 -7.84
C ASN A 66 5.60 18.16 -7.45
N TYR A 67 5.74 17.09 -6.66
CA TYR A 67 7.03 16.61 -6.14
C TYR A 67 8.09 16.34 -7.21
N GLU A 68 7.72 15.66 -8.30
CA GLU A 68 8.66 15.26 -9.35
C GLU A 68 9.25 16.48 -10.05
N LYS A 69 8.40 17.48 -10.34
CA LYS A 69 8.79 18.72 -11.00
C LYS A 69 9.71 19.58 -10.12
N VAL A 70 9.38 19.72 -8.84
CA VAL A 70 10.23 20.47 -7.88
C VAL A 70 11.55 19.75 -7.65
N SER A 71 11.54 18.42 -7.54
CA SER A 71 12.77 17.60 -7.43
C SER A 71 13.68 17.74 -8.64
N ARG A 72 13.11 17.83 -9.85
CA ARG A 72 13.87 18.13 -11.07
C ARG A 72 14.53 19.50 -11.01
N LEU A 73 13.79 20.54 -10.59
CA LEU A 73 14.34 21.88 -10.42
C LEU A 73 15.51 21.90 -9.42
N ILE A 74 15.41 21.19 -8.29
CA ILE A 74 16.51 21.12 -7.30
C ILE A 74 17.78 20.55 -7.93
N LYS A 75 17.65 19.50 -8.75
CA LYS A 75 18.80 18.91 -9.47
C LYS A 75 19.41 19.93 -10.44
N ASP A 76 18.58 20.64 -11.18
CA ASP A 76 19.02 21.62 -12.18
C ASP A 76 19.71 22.82 -11.51
N ILE A 77 19.19 23.33 -10.39
CA ILE A 77 19.80 24.42 -9.61
C ILE A 77 21.17 24.02 -9.04
N LYS A 78 21.31 22.79 -8.51
CA LYS A 78 22.60 22.27 -8.00
C LYS A 78 23.67 22.17 -9.07
N ASN A 79 23.29 21.96 -10.33
CA ASN A 79 24.21 21.79 -11.45
C ASN A 79 24.72 23.11 -12.04
N ILE A 80 24.31 24.27 -11.50
CA ILE A 80 24.81 25.59 -11.93
C ILE A 80 26.24 25.79 -11.37
N LYS A 81 27.23 25.21 -12.05
CA LYS A 81 28.64 25.07 -11.59
C LYS A 81 29.55 26.29 -11.78
N SER A 82 29.11 27.37 -12.44
CA SER A 82 30.02 28.43 -12.93
C SER A 82 29.99 29.73 -12.12
N VAL A 83 29.44 29.73 -10.91
CA VAL A 83 29.20 30.95 -10.10
C VAL A 83 30.30 31.09 -9.05
N LYS A 84 30.96 32.27 -8.99
CA LYS A 84 31.94 32.60 -7.94
C LYS A 84 31.31 32.40 -6.56
N ASP A 85 32.04 31.76 -5.65
CA ASP A 85 31.52 31.31 -4.35
C ASP A 85 30.95 32.45 -3.50
N ASP A 86 31.56 33.64 -3.52
CA ASP A 86 31.11 34.81 -2.75
C ASP A 86 30.12 35.73 -3.49
N SER A 87 29.54 35.28 -4.61
CA SER A 87 28.64 36.14 -5.38
C SER A 87 27.21 36.17 -4.83
N PHE A 88 26.54 37.31 -5.01
CA PHE A 88 25.11 37.46 -4.72
C PHE A 88 24.24 36.40 -5.42
N ILE A 89 24.60 35.99 -6.64
CA ILE A 89 23.84 34.94 -7.34
C ILE A 89 24.03 33.57 -6.69
N LYS A 90 25.21 33.27 -6.14
CA LYS A 90 25.42 32.02 -5.41
C LYS A 90 24.53 31.95 -4.17
N SER A 91 24.41 33.04 -3.41
CA SER A 91 23.52 33.09 -2.25
C SER A 91 22.04 32.98 -2.64
N ARG A 92 21.62 33.55 -3.77
CA ARG A 92 20.25 33.35 -4.31
C ARG A 92 20.01 31.91 -4.75
N ILE A 93 20.94 31.27 -5.45
CA ILE A 93 20.86 29.85 -5.82
C ILE A 93 20.67 28.98 -4.58
N TYR A 94 21.45 29.23 -3.52
CA TYR A 94 21.31 28.52 -2.26
C TYR A 94 19.94 28.74 -1.61
N SER A 95 19.47 29.99 -1.53
CA SER A 95 18.14 30.32 -1.02
C SER A 95 17.03 29.64 -1.81
N TRP A 96 17.10 29.64 -3.14
CA TRP A 96 16.13 28.95 -3.99
C TRP A 96 16.14 27.43 -3.79
N GLU A 97 17.32 26.82 -3.56
CA GLU A 97 17.42 25.41 -3.20
C GLU A 97 16.75 25.13 -1.84
N VAL A 98 16.98 25.99 -0.84
CA VAL A 98 16.36 25.88 0.49
C VAL A 98 14.84 25.98 0.38
N ASN A 99 14.33 26.98 -0.34
CA ASN A 99 12.90 27.17 -0.56
C ASN A 99 12.28 25.97 -1.30
N ALA A 100 12.92 25.46 -2.35
CA ALA A 100 12.42 24.28 -3.05
C ALA A 100 12.35 23.05 -2.14
N LYS A 101 13.33 22.85 -1.25
CA LYS A 101 13.29 21.78 -0.25
C LYS A 101 12.21 22.00 0.81
N GLU A 102 12.01 23.23 1.26
CA GLU A 102 10.95 23.58 2.19
C GLU A 102 9.57 23.33 1.59
N LEU A 103 9.37 23.74 0.34
CA LEU A 103 8.13 23.51 -0.41
C LEU A 103 7.82 22.02 -0.52
N LEU A 104 8.85 21.18 -0.72
CA LEU A 104 8.71 19.73 -0.67
C LEU A 104 8.35 19.24 0.74
N LYS A 105 8.95 19.78 1.82
CA LYS A 105 8.67 19.36 3.20
C LYS A 105 7.25 19.71 3.66
N THR A 106 6.76 20.90 3.30
CA THR A 106 5.44 21.40 3.74
C THR A 106 4.27 20.81 2.94
N ASN A 107 4.54 20.25 1.77
CA ASN A 107 3.53 19.62 0.89
C ASN A 107 3.80 18.13 0.64
N HIS A 108 4.74 17.50 1.36
CA HIS A 108 4.83 16.05 1.41
C HIS A 108 3.81 15.56 2.43
N GLU A 109 2.72 14.96 1.98
CA GLU A 109 2.28 13.75 2.67
C GLU A 109 3.42 12.75 2.46
N PRO A 110 4.15 12.33 3.50
CA PRO A 110 5.17 11.32 3.33
C PRO A 110 4.48 10.11 2.70
N LYS A 111 4.88 9.74 1.47
CA LYS A 111 4.67 8.37 1.04
C LYS A 111 5.54 7.56 1.99
N GLU A 112 4.95 7.05 3.07
CA GLU A 112 5.58 5.99 3.83
C GLU A 112 5.99 4.94 2.79
N GLU A 113 7.29 4.68 2.68
CA GLU A 113 7.74 3.60 1.82
C GLU A 113 7.05 2.33 2.31
N LYS A 114 6.20 1.77 1.45
CA LYS A 114 5.43 0.57 1.76
C LYS A 114 6.35 -0.51 2.31
N LYS A 115 6.27 -0.78 3.61
CA LYS A 115 7.17 -1.71 4.28
C LYS A 115 6.76 -3.13 3.92
N LEU A 116 7.62 -3.89 3.27
CA LEU A 116 7.36 -5.31 2.99
C LEU A 116 7.22 -6.08 4.32
N LEU A 117 6.06 -6.68 4.54
CA LEU A 117 5.78 -7.53 5.69
C LEU A 117 6.07 -9.00 5.38
N GLY A 118 5.80 -9.43 4.14
CA GLY A 118 6.00 -10.82 3.74
C GLY A 118 5.86 -11.04 2.24
N LYS A 119 6.42 -12.15 1.75
CA LYS A 119 6.33 -12.57 0.35
C LYS A 119 6.20 -14.08 0.29
N GLY A 120 5.17 -14.55 -0.41
CA GLY A 120 4.86 -15.97 -0.58
C GLY A 120 4.61 -16.33 -2.04
N SER A 121 4.16 -17.56 -2.27
CA SER A 121 3.80 -18.06 -3.60
C SER A 121 2.59 -17.32 -4.21
N ARG A 122 1.63 -16.91 -3.38
CA ARG A 122 0.40 -16.22 -3.80
C ARG A 122 0.57 -14.70 -3.98
N GLY A 123 1.65 -14.10 -3.48
CA GLY A 123 1.80 -12.65 -3.53
C GLY A 123 2.83 -12.05 -2.58
N ALA A 124 2.72 -10.74 -2.37
CA ALA A 124 3.51 -9.98 -1.41
C ALA A 124 2.60 -9.06 -0.59
N VAL A 125 2.92 -8.88 0.69
CA VAL A 125 2.15 -8.12 1.66
C VAL A 125 2.99 -6.94 2.13
N TYR A 126 2.42 -5.74 2.07
CA TYR A 126 3.09 -4.50 2.45
C TYR A 126 2.27 -3.76 3.50
N LYS A 127 2.92 -3.11 4.45
CA LYS A 127 2.30 -2.10 5.32
C LYS A 127 2.34 -0.75 4.63
N ASP A 128 1.24 -0.02 4.67
CA ASP A 128 1.08 1.34 4.15
C ASP A 128 0.27 2.15 5.17
N GLY A 129 0.94 2.88 6.07
CA GLY A 129 0.28 3.56 7.20
C GLY A 129 -0.47 2.61 8.11
N GLU A 130 -1.79 2.84 8.23
CA GLU A 130 -2.73 2.02 9.02
C GLU A 130 -3.34 0.86 8.22
N SER A 131 -2.88 0.65 6.99
CA SER A 131 -3.36 -0.40 6.09
C SER A 131 -2.28 -1.45 5.78
N VAL A 132 -2.76 -2.60 5.32
CA VAL A 132 -1.99 -3.66 4.68
C VAL A 132 -2.45 -3.80 3.24
N ILE A 133 -1.50 -3.87 2.31
CA ILE A 133 -1.74 -4.08 0.90
C ILE A 133 -1.20 -5.45 0.50
N LYS A 134 -2.11 -6.36 0.17
CA LYS A 134 -1.83 -7.70 -0.36
C LYS A 134 -1.83 -7.63 -1.90
N LYS A 135 -0.64 -7.68 -2.50
CA LYS A 135 -0.45 -7.77 -3.96
C LYS A 135 -0.45 -9.22 -4.38
N THR A 136 -1.41 -9.62 -5.22
CA THR A 136 -1.60 -11.02 -5.60
C THR A 136 -1.04 -11.28 -7.00
N LYS A 137 -0.49 -12.48 -7.24
CA LYS A 137 0.15 -12.80 -8.53
C LYS A 137 -0.71 -13.66 -9.46
N ASN A 138 -1.60 -14.49 -8.93
CA ASN A 138 -2.36 -15.49 -9.69
C ASN A 138 -3.75 -15.78 -9.10
N LEU A 139 -4.38 -14.81 -8.43
CA LEU A 139 -5.75 -14.98 -7.95
C LEU A 139 -6.74 -14.46 -8.98
N THR A 140 -7.86 -15.15 -9.10
CA THR A 140 -9.03 -14.68 -9.85
C THR A 140 -9.67 -13.49 -9.14
N LEU A 141 -10.44 -12.68 -9.88
CA LEU A 141 -11.20 -11.58 -9.27
C LEU A 141 -12.17 -12.07 -8.20
N ASN A 142 -12.79 -13.25 -8.40
CA ASN A 142 -13.71 -13.83 -7.42
C ASN A 142 -13.01 -14.19 -6.10
N GLU A 143 -11.79 -14.74 -6.15
CA GLU A 143 -10.99 -15.00 -4.95
C GLU A 143 -10.63 -13.70 -4.21
N LEU A 144 -10.33 -12.62 -4.93
CA LEU A 144 -10.06 -11.31 -4.33
C LEU A 144 -11.31 -10.73 -3.67
N PHE A 145 -12.45 -10.77 -4.35
CA PHE A 145 -13.73 -10.33 -3.80
C PHE A 145 -14.13 -11.15 -2.58
N HIS A 146 -13.93 -12.47 -2.61
CA HIS A 146 -14.19 -13.35 -1.49
C HIS A 146 -13.40 -12.92 -0.24
N GLU A 147 -12.08 -12.77 -0.37
CA GLU A 147 -11.22 -12.34 0.75
C GLU A 147 -11.62 -10.96 1.30
N GLY A 148 -11.83 -9.97 0.42
CA GLY A 148 -12.23 -8.62 0.82
C GLY A 148 -13.61 -8.58 1.49
N ASN A 149 -14.58 -9.33 0.98
CA ASN A 149 -15.94 -9.39 1.54
C ASN A 149 -15.94 -10.06 2.91
N MET A 150 -15.25 -11.20 3.07
CA MET A 150 -15.15 -11.88 4.35
C MET A 150 -14.45 -11.03 5.41
N CYS A 151 -13.40 -10.29 5.04
CA CYS A 151 -12.75 -9.33 5.93
C CYS A 151 -13.72 -8.25 6.41
N ASN A 152 -14.47 -7.64 5.47
CA ASN A 152 -15.44 -6.60 5.78
C ASN A 152 -16.58 -7.09 6.67
N GLU A 153 -17.15 -8.25 6.35
CA GLU A 153 -18.24 -8.81 7.14
C GLU A 153 -17.81 -9.16 8.56
N TYR A 154 -16.61 -9.72 8.72
CA TYR A 154 -16.05 -10.00 10.05
C TYR A 154 -15.85 -8.71 10.86
N ASN A 155 -15.27 -7.67 10.24
CA ASN A 155 -15.06 -6.38 10.91
C ASN A 155 -16.39 -5.74 11.34
N ILE A 156 -17.42 -5.77 10.46
CA ILE A 156 -18.77 -5.31 10.78
C ILE A 156 -19.34 -6.09 11.97
N LYS A 157 -19.20 -7.42 11.97
CA LYS A 157 -19.72 -8.29 13.03
C LYS A 157 -19.12 -7.95 14.40
N LYS A 158 -17.85 -7.55 14.42
CA LYS A 158 -17.14 -7.11 15.63
C LYS A 158 -17.43 -5.67 16.05
N GLY A 159 -18.27 -4.95 15.31
CA GLY A 159 -18.54 -3.54 15.56
C GLY A 159 -17.39 -2.60 15.18
N SER A 160 -16.44 -3.08 14.36
CA SER A 160 -15.40 -2.25 13.77
C SER A 160 -15.88 -1.71 12.42
N PHE A 161 -16.14 -0.40 12.37
CA PHE A 161 -16.61 0.29 11.16
C PHE A 161 -15.52 1.10 10.47
N GLN A 162 -14.30 1.09 11.01
CA GLN A 162 -13.19 1.88 10.47
C GLN A 162 -12.41 1.06 9.44
N ASN A 163 -12.16 1.68 8.28
CA ASN A 163 -11.30 1.18 7.20
C ASN A 163 -11.75 -0.15 6.58
N ALA A 164 -12.85 -0.13 5.82
CA ALA A 164 -13.27 -1.29 5.04
C ALA A 164 -12.16 -1.75 4.07
N ALA A 165 -12.01 -3.06 3.91
CA ALA A 165 -11.18 -3.65 2.89
C ALA A 165 -11.66 -3.21 1.50
N THR A 166 -10.72 -2.77 0.66
CA THR A 166 -10.98 -2.34 -0.72
C THR A 166 -10.12 -3.09 -1.71
N ILE A 167 -10.62 -3.22 -2.94
CA ILE A 167 -9.92 -3.94 -4.02
C ILE A 167 -9.61 -2.94 -5.13
N VAL A 168 -8.32 -2.82 -5.46
CA VAL A 168 -7.83 -1.96 -6.55
C VAL A 168 -6.93 -2.78 -7.46
N GLY A 169 -7.43 -3.12 -8.64
CA GLY A 169 -6.74 -4.02 -9.56
C GLY A 169 -6.56 -5.42 -8.95
N ASN A 170 -5.31 -5.87 -8.84
CA ASN A 170 -4.93 -7.16 -8.24
C ASN A 170 -4.48 -7.04 -6.77
N CYS A 171 -4.84 -5.93 -6.11
CA CYS A 171 -4.46 -5.64 -4.74
C CYS A 171 -5.70 -5.61 -3.84
N ILE A 172 -5.56 -6.18 -2.65
CA ILE A 172 -6.52 -6.01 -1.56
C ILE A 172 -5.85 -5.12 -0.52
N GLU A 173 -6.50 -4.03 -0.17
CA GLU A 173 -6.13 -3.18 0.96
C GLU A 173 -7.03 -3.51 2.15
N MET A 174 -6.45 -3.75 3.32
CA MET A 174 -7.15 -4.16 4.54
C MET A 174 -6.59 -3.40 5.75
N PRO A 175 -7.30 -3.29 6.88
CA PRO A 175 -6.74 -2.75 8.12
C PRO A 175 -5.46 -3.46 8.55
N PHE A 176 -4.47 -2.70 9.00
CA PHE A 176 -3.27 -3.26 9.62
C PHE A 176 -3.56 -3.68 11.06
N ILE A 177 -3.27 -4.94 11.38
CA ILE A 177 -3.27 -5.46 12.76
C ILE A 177 -1.82 -5.53 13.24
N ASN A 178 -1.52 -4.84 14.34
CA ASN A 178 -0.24 -4.96 15.01
C ASN A 178 -0.26 -6.17 15.95
N GLY A 179 0.65 -7.12 15.75
CA GLY A 179 0.72 -8.30 16.59
C GLY A 179 1.84 -9.25 16.16
N ASN A 180 1.93 -10.36 16.89
CA ASN A 180 2.88 -11.44 16.61
C ASN A 180 2.12 -12.72 16.28
N THR A 181 2.78 -13.65 15.58
CA THR A 181 2.18 -14.98 15.31
C THR A 181 1.82 -15.67 16.63
N PRO A 182 0.54 -16.07 16.84
CA PRO A 182 0.13 -16.76 18.05
C PRO A 182 0.77 -18.14 18.17
N ASN A 183 0.84 -18.65 19.40
CA ASN A 183 1.17 -20.06 19.63
C ASN A 183 -0.06 -20.96 19.34
N PHE A 184 0.11 -22.28 19.50
CA PHE A 184 -0.96 -23.25 19.23
C PHE A 184 -2.23 -22.99 20.06
N GLN A 185 -2.11 -22.77 21.37
CA GLN A 185 -3.27 -22.56 22.24
C GLN A 185 -3.98 -21.23 21.93
N ASP A 186 -3.22 -20.17 21.71
CA ASP A 186 -3.74 -18.88 21.27
C ASP A 186 -4.49 -19.01 19.93
N THR A 187 -3.97 -19.84 19.01
CA THR A 187 -4.63 -20.11 17.72
C THR A 187 -5.98 -20.81 17.92
N LEU A 188 -6.07 -21.81 18.80
CA LEU A 188 -7.35 -22.47 19.12
C LEU A 188 -8.39 -21.47 19.65
N ILE A 189 -7.96 -20.54 20.53
CA ILE A 189 -8.82 -19.47 21.05
C ILE A 189 -9.30 -18.57 19.92
N GLY A 190 -8.39 -18.13 19.05
CA GLY A 190 -8.74 -17.29 17.89
C GLY A 190 -9.72 -17.97 16.93
N VAL A 191 -9.54 -19.27 16.67
CA VAL A 191 -10.45 -20.06 15.83
C VAL A 191 -11.83 -20.21 16.49
N ASN A 192 -11.89 -20.49 17.80
CA ASN A 192 -13.17 -20.56 18.50
C ASN A 192 -13.91 -19.22 18.46
N TYR A 193 -13.19 -18.12 18.66
CA TYR A 193 -13.78 -16.78 18.62
C TYR A 193 -14.27 -16.39 17.21
N LEU A 194 -13.54 -16.78 16.16
CA LEU A 194 -13.99 -16.63 14.77
C LEU A 194 -15.32 -17.40 14.54
N PHE A 195 -15.39 -18.62 15.05
CA PHE A 195 -16.57 -19.48 14.99
C PHE A 195 -17.78 -18.90 15.76
N GLU A 196 -17.58 -18.37 16.96
CA GLU A 196 -18.63 -17.70 17.74
C GLU A 196 -19.22 -16.49 17.00
N ASN A 197 -18.44 -15.87 16.12
CA ASN A 197 -18.89 -14.78 15.26
C ASN A 197 -19.56 -15.27 13.95
N GLY A 198 -19.68 -16.58 13.74
CA GLY A 198 -20.35 -17.20 12.60
C GLY A 198 -19.43 -17.55 11.42
N PHE A 199 -18.12 -17.41 11.58
CA PHE A 199 -17.14 -17.61 10.52
C PHE A 199 -16.31 -18.88 10.75
N PHE A 200 -15.92 -19.51 9.65
CA PHE A 200 -15.06 -20.68 9.60
C PHE A 200 -13.82 -20.34 8.80
N MET A 201 -12.72 -21.05 9.01
CA MET A 201 -11.49 -20.87 8.24
C MET A 201 -10.92 -22.22 7.80
N GLY A 202 -10.80 -22.42 6.48
CA GLY A 202 -10.24 -23.66 5.92
C GLY A 202 -8.77 -23.87 6.32
N ASP A 203 -7.98 -22.80 6.32
CA ASP A 203 -6.56 -22.83 6.65
C ASP A 203 -6.28 -22.17 8.02
N ALA A 204 -6.78 -22.76 9.10
CA ALA A 204 -6.71 -22.21 10.45
C ALA A 204 -5.30 -22.22 11.11
N ASN A 205 -4.23 -22.20 10.31
CA ASN A 205 -2.86 -22.24 10.85
C ASN A 205 -2.46 -20.92 11.53
N PRO A 206 -1.46 -20.92 12.45
CA PRO A 206 -1.11 -19.74 13.24
C PRO A 206 -0.62 -18.55 12.41
N SER A 207 -0.04 -18.78 11.23
CA SER A 207 0.45 -17.69 10.37
C SER A 207 -0.66 -16.87 9.71
N ASN A 208 -1.91 -17.36 9.75
CA ASN A 208 -3.10 -16.64 9.29
C ASN A 208 -3.78 -15.85 10.43
N PHE A 209 -3.15 -15.79 11.60
CA PHE A 209 -3.61 -15.01 12.75
C PHE A 209 -2.48 -14.15 13.31
N LEU A 210 -2.85 -13.09 14.04
CA LEU A 210 -1.96 -12.32 14.89
C LEU A 210 -2.54 -12.19 16.29
N LYS A 211 -1.67 -12.31 17.29
CA LYS A 211 -1.97 -11.96 18.68
C LYS A 211 -1.57 -10.51 18.92
N THR A 212 -2.53 -9.67 19.26
CA THR A 212 -2.29 -8.26 19.55
C THR A 212 -1.61 -8.09 20.92
N PRO A 213 -0.98 -6.94 21.20
CA PRO A 213 -0.42 -6.63 22.52
C PRO A 213 -1.45 -6.72 23.66
N GLU A 214 -2.72 -6.44 23.37
CA GLU A 214 -3.86 -6.53 24.30
C GLU A 214 -4.31 -7.97 24.55
N GLY A 215 -3.78 -8.93 23.79
CA GLY A 215 -3.99 -10.35 23.97
C GLY A 215 -5.11 -10.95 23.12
N SER A 216 -5.79 -10.17 22.26
CA SER A 216 -6.76 -10.72 21.31
C SER A 216 -6.05 -11.43 20.17
N VAL A 217 -6.67 -12.47 19.62
CA VAL A 217 -6.15 -13.24 18.48
C VAL A 217 -7.06 -13.00 17.29
N GLU A 218 -6.51 -12.36 16.26
CA GLU A 218 -7.25 -11.85 15.12
C GLU A 218 -6.84 -12.57 13.82
N PRO A 219 -7.79 -12.95 12.96
CA PRO A 219 -7.48 -13.44 11.63
C PRO A 219 -6.91 -12.30 10.76
N ILE A 220 -5.93 -12.64 9.93
CA ILE A 220 -5.31 -11.69 8.98
C ILE A 220 -5.36 -12.15 7.52
N ASP A 221 -5.68 -13.43 7.26
CA ASP A 221 -5.91 -13.96 5.92
C ASP A 221 -7.34 -14.47 5.81
N PHE A 222 -8.17 -13.75 5.05
CA PHE A 222 -9.59 -14.05 4.88
C PHE A 222 -9.87 -14.86 3.60
N GLY A 223 -8.85 -15.21 2.82
CA GLY A 223 -9.04 -15.85 1.51
C GLY A 223 -9.71 -17.21 1.57
N LEU A 224 -9.63 -17.89 2.72
CA LEU A 224 -10.26 -19.20 2.97
C LEU A 224 -11.22 -19.15 4.17
N VAL A 225 -11.68 -17.96 4.53
CA VAL A 225 -12.76 -17.77 5.52
C VAL A 225 -14.10 -17.97 4.83
N PHE A 226 -15.07 -18.59 5.50
CA PHE A 226 -16.39 -18.85 4.94
C PHE A 226 -17.47 -18.91 6.02
N LYS A 227 -18.74 -18.88 5.61
CA LYS A 227 -19.90 -19.01 6.50
C LYS A 227 -20.73 -20.25 6.12
N ARG A 228 -21.43 -20.81 7.11
CA ARG A 228 -22.21 -22.04 6.95
C ARG A 228 -23.38 -21.89 5.98
N ASP A 229 -24.03 -20.73 5.99
CA ASP A 229 -25.22 -20.42 5.21
C ASP A 229 -24.93 -19.97 3.77
N GLU A 230 -23.66 -19.78 3.42
CA GLU A 230 -23.26 -19.25 2.10
C GLU A 230 -22.43 -20.23 1.27
N LEU A 231 -22.30 -21.49 1.71
CA LEU A 231 -21.42 -22.49 1.08
C LEU A 231 -21.68 -22.68 -0.42
N GLU A 232 -22.93 -22.54 -0.86
CA GLU A 232 -23.33 -22.69 -2.27
C GLU A 232 -22.91 -21.50 -3.15
N CYS A 233 -22.80 -20.31 -2.55
CA CYS A 233 -22.47 -19.06 -3.24
C CYS A 233 -20.97 -18.82 -3.41
N ILE A 234 -20.12 -19.59 -2.72
CA ILE A 234 -18.66 -19.48 -2.80
C ILE A 234 -18.18 -19.88 -4.20
N ASP A 235 -17.19 -19.19 -4.77
CA ASP A 235 -16.58 -19.60 -6.04
C ASP A 235 -15.94 -21.00 -5.95
N ASP A 236 -16.07 -21.82 -6.99
CA ASP A 236 -15.60 -23.22 -6.96
C ASP A 236 -14.09 -23.34 -6.68
N GLU A 237 -13.27 -22.40 -7.13
CA GLU A 237 -11.84 -22.43 -6.86
C GLU A 237 -11.54 -22.13 -5.38
N VAL A 238 -12.29 -21.21 -4.78
CA VAL A 238 -12.25 -20.96 -3.33
C VAL A 238 -12.72 -22.20 -2.56
N LYS A 239 -13.81 -22.86 -2.96
CA LYS A 239 -14.28 -24.11 -2.33
C LYS A 239 -13.19 -25.18 -2.34
N LYS A 240 -12.54 -25.41 -3.49
CA LYS A 240 -11.45 -26.38 -3.61
C LYS A 240 -10.28 -26.04 -2.68
N ASN A 241 -9.90 -24.77 -2.61
CA ASN A 241 -8.81 -24.31 -1.75
C ASN A 241 -9.14 -24.47 -0.26
N ILE A 242 -10.38 -24.17 0.16
CA ILE A 242 -10.85 -24.38 1.54
C ILE A 242 -10.70 -25.86 1.93
N ILE A 243 -11.22 -26.79 1.12
CA ILE A 243 -11.14 -28.22 1.41
C ILE A 243 -9.69 -28.70 1.42
N SER A 244 -8.90 -28.32 0.41
CA SER A 244 -7.48 -28.70 0.29
C SER A 244 -6.69 -28.31 1.54
N ASP A 245 -6.76 -27.04 1.93
CA ASP A 245 -5.88 -26.51 2.97
C ASP A 245 -6.37 -26.93 4.37
N TYR A 246 -7.68 -27.15 4.53
CA TYR A 246 -8.25 -27.85 5.68
C TYR A 246 -7.60 -29.22 5.89
N ILE A 247 -7.60 -30.06 4.85
CA ILE A 247 -7.07 -31.44 4.93
C ILE A 247 -5.55 -31.45 5.09
N LYS A 248 -4.82 -30.52 4.46
CA LYS A 248 -3.36 -30.44 4.53
C LYS A 248 -2.84 -30.07 5.92
N GLY A 249 -3.64 -29.38 6.73
CA GLY A 249 -3.22 -29.06 8.10
C GLY A 249 -4.17 -28.19 8.90
N GLY A 250 -5.07 -27.45 8.26
CA GLY A 250 -6.00 -26.54 8.94
C GLY A 250 -6.82 -27.23 10.03
N PHE A 251 -7.27 -28.47 9.80
CA PHE A 251 -8.06 -29.26 10.76
C PHE A 251 -7.40 -29.43 12.14
N ARG A 252 -6.07 -29.30 12.23
CA ARG A 252 -5.31 -29.49 13.48
C ARG A 252 -5.50 -28.35 14.47
N TYR A 253 -5.93 -27.19 14.00
CA TYR A 253 -6.14 -25.98 14.78
C TYR A 253 -7.62 -25.71 15.05
N ILE A 254 -8.49 -26.69 14.77
CA ILE A 254 -9.90 -26.61 15.10
C ILE A 254 -10.11 -27.21 16.50
N PRO A 255 -10.72 -26.47 17.46
CA PRO A 255 -11.12 -26.98 18.76
C PRO A 255 -12.01 -28.22 18.65
N SER A 256 -11.86 -29.17 19.57
CA SER A 256 -12.62 -30.44 19.57
C SER A 256 -14.13 -30.23 19.56
N GLU A 257 -14.58 -29.18 20.23
CA GLU A 257 -15.97 -28.84 20.51
C GLU A 257 -16.72 -28.43 19.24
N ILE A 258 -16.01 -27.87 18.26
CA ILE A 258 -16.59 -27.33 17.02
C ILE A 258 -16.17 -28.11 15.76
N LYS A 259 -15.37 -29.18 15.91
CA LYS A 259 -14.89 -30.00 14.80
C LYS A 259 -16.01 -30.62 13.98
N LYS A 260 -17.12 -31.01 14.61
CA LYS A 260 -18.24 -31.67 13.93
C LYS A 260 -18.90 -30.70 12.94
N GLU A 261 -19.02 -29.44 13.34
CA GLU A 261 -19.58 -28.35 12.55
C GLU A 261 -18.70 -28.01 11.36
N TYR A 262 -17.37 -27.95 11.58
CA TYR A 262 -16.39 -27.80 10.49
C TYR A 262 -16.51 -28.96 9.50
N ASN A 263 -16.46 -30.20 9.98
CA ASN A 263 -16.56 -31.38 9.12
C ASN A 263 -17.85 -31.38 8.29
N SER A 264 -18.99 -31.02 8.89
CA SER A 264 -20.26 -30.90 8.18
C SER A 264 -20.18 -29.91 7.01
N CYS A 265 -19.54 -28.74 7.21
CA CYS A 265 -19.37 -27.77 6.14
C CYS A 265 -18.40 -28.27 5.06
N ILE A 266 -17.30 -28.91 5.45
CA ILE A 266 -16.31 -29.46 4.51
C ILE A 266 -16.92 -30.58 3.66
N VAL A 267 -17.72 -31.47 4.25
CA VAL A 267 -18.47 -32.51 3.52
C VAL A 267 -19.47 -31.87 2.57
N LYS A 268 -20.22 -30.85 3.00
CA LYS A 268 -21.16 -30.16 2.09
C LYS A 268 -20.44 -29.50 0.91
N LEU A 269 -19.28 -28.88 1.12
CA LEU A 269 -18.46 -28.32 0.03
C LEU A 269 -17.94 -29.42 -0.92
N ASP A 270 -17.53 -30.56 -0.37
CA ASP A 270 -17.10 -31.72 -1.13
C ASP A 270 -18.23 -32.26 -2.03
N ASP A 271 -19.43 -32.39 -1.47
CA ASP A 271 -20.63 -32.82 -2.19
C ASP A 271 -21.00 -31.85 -3.32
N ILE A 272 -20.95 -30.54 -3.06
CA ILE A 272 -21.22 -29.49 -4.07
C ILE A 272 -20.25 -29.60 -5.25
N LEU A 273 -18.95 -29.80 -4.98
CA LEU A 273 -17.93 -29.93 -6.01
C LEU A 273 -17.98 -31.29 -6.73
N GLY A 274 -18.50 -32.33 -6.09
CA GLY A 274 -18.70 -33.65 -6.67
C GLY A 274 -17.42 -34.24 -7.27
N LYS A 275 -17.35 -34.33 -8.59
CA LYS A 275 -16.20 -34.89 -9.33
C LYS A 275 -14.96 -33.98 -9.30
N ASP A 276 -15.16 -32.69 -9.10
CA ASP A 276 -14.11 -31.67 -9.14
C ASP A 276 -13.48 -31.43 -7.77
N SER A 277 -13.96 -32.14 -6.74
CA SER A 277 -13.44 -32.03 -5.39
C SER A 277 -11.98 -32.50 -5.27
N PRO A 278 -11.13 -31.79 -4.50
CA PRO A 278 -9.75 -32.19 -4.26
C PRO A 278 -9.62 -33.50 -3.47
N THR A 279 -10.64 -33.92 -2.72
CA THR A 279 -10.61 -35.12 -1.86
C THR A 279 -10.32 -36.39 -2.64
N ARG A 280 -10.79 -36.45 -3.90
CA ARG A 280 -10.56 -37.57 -4.84
C ARG A 280 -9.09 -37.78 -5.19
N LYS A 281 -8.23 -36.77 -5.00
CA LYS A 281 -6.79 -36.82 -5.29
C LYS A 281 -5.94 -36.92 -4.02
N ILE A 282 -6.56 -36.90 -2.84
CA ILE A 282 -5.88 -36.93 -1.55
C ILE A 282 -5.88 -38.37 -1.01
N ASN A 283 -4.79 -38.76 -0.34
CA ASN A 283 -4.70 -40.10 0.23
C ASN A 283 -5.71 -40.31 1.37
N ILE A 284 -6.26 -41.52 1.47
CA ILE A 284 -7.29 -41.89 2.46
C ILE A 284 -6.83 -41.63 3.90
N LYS A 285 -5.54 -41.80 4.20
CA LYS A 285 -4.99 -41.56 5.54
C LYS A 285 -5.06 -40.08 5.94
N ALA A 286 -4.90 -39.16 5.01
CA ALA A 286 -5.02 -37.72 5.24
C ALA A 286 -6.49 -37.31 5.42
N LEU A 287 -7.39 -37.86 4.59
CA LEU A 287 -8.85 -37.66 4.74
C LEU A 287 -9.34 -38.12 6.11
N SER A 288 -8.96 -39.35 6.51
CA SER A 288 -9.32 -39.92 7.80
C SER A 288 -8.82 -39.07 8.98
N LYS A 289 -7.58 -38.56 8.91
CA LYS A 289 -7.04 -37.66 9.94
C LYS A 289 -7.80 -36.34 10.04
N ALA A 290 -8.29 -35.82 8.91
CA ALA A 290 -9.11 -34.61 8.86
C ALA A 290 -10.58 -34.87 9.26
N GLY A 291 -10.94 -36.10 9.63
CA GLY A 291 -12.30 -36.45 10.03
C GLY A 291 -13.26 -36.69 8.86
N LEU A 292 -12.74 -36.81 7.64
CA LEU A 292 -13.52 -37.17 6.45
C LEU A 292 -13.46 -38.68 6.25
N GLN A 293 -14.60 -39.34 6.38
CA GLN A 293 -14.75 -40.77 6.09
C GLN A 293 -15.52 -40.91 4.78
N TYR A 294 -14.87 -41.46 3.77
CA TYR A 294 -15.52 -41.89 2.54
C TYR A 294 -15.83 -43.39 2.65
N PRO A 295 -17.00 -43.84 2.20
CA PRO A 295 -17.32 -45.27 2.09
C PRO A 295 -16.39 -45.99 1.11
#